data_AF-A0A8J5SQ71-F1
#
_entry.id   AF-A0A8J5SQ71-F1
#
_cell.length_a   1.000
_cell.length_b   1.000
_cell.length_c   1.000
_cell.angle_alpha   90.00
_cell.angle_beta   90.00
_cell.angle_gamma   90.00
#
_symmetry.space_group_name_H-M   'P 1'
#
loop_
_entity.id
_entity.type
_entity.pdbx_description
1 polymer ?
#
loop_
_entity_poly.entity_id
_entity_poly.type
_entity_poly.pdbx_seq_one_letter_code
_entity_poly.pdbx_strand_id
1 'polypeptide(L)' 'MDLRPEIPRCCPSTMARIMRRCWDANPDVQPEMDEVVRLLEALDTSKGGGMVPEVKHPALDTSKGGGMHGA' A
#
# COMPACT_ATOMS: atom_id res chain seq x y z
N MET A 1 -16.37 5.55 -9.61
CA MET A 1 -15.00 4.99 -9.72
C MET A 1 -14.24 5.48 -8.50
N ASP A 2 -14.38 4.78 -7.39
CA ASP A 2 -13.66 5.12 -6.16
C ASP A 2 -12.26 4.51 -6.24
N LEU A 3 -11.29 5.33 -6.65
CA LEU A 3 -9.87 4.97 -6.72
C LEU A 3 -9.21 4.94 -5.33
N ARG A 4 -10.01 4.82 -4.26
CA ARG A 4 -9.53 4.83 -2.88
C ARG A 4 -9.17 3.41 -2.47
N PRO A 5 -7.90 3.09 -2.20
CA PRO A 5 -7.52 1.76 -1.76
C PRO A 5 -8.07 1.48 -0.36
N GLU A 6 -8.46 0.22 -0.11
CA GLU A 6 -8.74 -0.25 1.23
C GLU A 6 -7.43 -0.27 2.06
N ILE A 7 -7.50 0.14 3.33
CA ILE A 7 -6.32 0.18 4.19
C ILE A 7 -5.91 -1.24 4.58
N PRO A 8 -4.68 -1.70 4.25
CA PRO A 8 -4.22 -3.03 4.59
C PRO A 8 -4.19 -3.27 6.10
N ARG A 9 -4.46 -4.51 6.53
CA ARG A 9 -4.48 -4.89 7.96
C ARG A 9 -3.11 -4.83 8.64
N CYS A 10 -2.03 -4.85 7.86
CA CYS A 10 -0.66 -4.68 8.35
C CYS A 10 -0.26 -3.20 8.54
N CYS A 11 -1.12 -2.26 8.15
CA CYS A 11 -0.81 -0.84 8.24
C CYS A 11 -0.81 -0.37 9.70
N PRO A 12 0.28 0.28 10.19
CA PRO A 12 0.29 0.90 11.50
C PRO A 12 -0.88 1.87 11.66
N SER A 13 -1.49 1.89 12.84
CA SER A 13 -2.67 2.73 13.13
C SER A 13 -2.44 4.22 12.79
N THR A 14 -1.22 4.72 13.03
CA THR A 14 -0.82 6.09 12.68
C THR A 14 -0.79 6.33 11.17
N MET A 15 -0.21 5.40 10.40
CA MET A 15 -0.18 5.49 8.93
C MET A 15 -1.59 5.35 8.33
N ALA A 16 -2.41 4.45 8.86
CA ALA A 16 -3.80 4.30 8.47
C ALA A 16 -4.59 5.60 8.67
N ARG A 17 -4.30 6.35 9.74
CA ARG A 17 -4.94 7.64 10.00
C ARG A 17 -4.52 8.71 9.00
N ILE A 18 -3.25 8.72 8.60
CA ILE A 18 -2.73 9.64 7.57
C ILE A 18 -3.41 9.33 6.23
N MET A 19 -3.45 8.07 5.81
CA MET A 19 -4.12 7.68 4.56
C MET A 19 -5.61 8.09 4.56
N ARG A 20 -6.36 7.87 5.64
CA ARG A 20 -7.76 8.32 5.69
C ARG A 20 -7.91 9.82 5.50
N ARG A 21 -7.05 10.63 6.13
CA ARG A 21 -7.12 12.10 6.02
C ARG A 21 -6.74 12.59 4.62
N CYS A 22 -5.73 11.99 3.99
CA CYS A 22 -5.32 12.39 2.64
C CYS A 22 -6.38 12.06 1.57
N TRP A 23 -7.20 11.04 1.79
CA TRP A 23 -8.24 10.58 0.87
C TRP A 23 -9.67 10.80 1.40
N ASP A 24 -9.85 11.71 2.35
CA ASP A 24 -11.19 12.00 2.88
C ASP A 24 -12.13 12.51 1.77
N ALA A 25 -13.44 12.35 1.97
CA ALA A 25 -14.43 12.89 1.03
C ALA A 25 -14.56 14.41 1.18
N ASN A 26 -14.25 14.94 2.36
CA ASN A 26 -14.28 16.36 2.64
C ASN A 26 -12.91 17.00 2.32
N PRO A 27 -12.82 17.94 1.37
CA PRO A 27 -11.57 18.65 1.08
C PRO A 27 -11.08 19.50 2.25
N ASP A 28 -11.96 19.96 3.14
CA ASP A 28 -11.58 20.81 4.28
C ASP A 28 -10.77 20.07 5.35
N VAL A 29 -10.85 18.74 5.38
CA VAL A 29 -10.05 17.92 6.32
C VAL A 29 -8.81 17.32 5.68
N GLN A 30 -8.65 17.50 4.37
CA GLN A 30 -7.48 17.07 3.64
C GLN A 30 -6.28 17.90 4.13
N PRO A 31 -5.24 17.28 4.70
CA PRO A 31 -4.10 17.99 5.24
C PRO A 31 -3.32 18.69 4.13
N GLU A 32 -2.77 19.87 4.44
CA GLU A 32 -1.80 20.52 3.57
C GLU A 32 -0.53 19.66 3.45
N MET A 33 0.21 19.83 2.36
CA MET A 33 1.40 19.01 2.10
C MET A 33 2.45 19.10 3.21
N ASP A 34 2.62 20.28 3.82
CA ASP A 34 3.52 20.45 4.97
C ASP A 34 3.07 19.64 6.19
N GLU A 35 1.76 19.55 6.42
CA GLU A 35 1.21 18.70 7.48
C GLU A 35 1.40 17.22 7.15
N VAL A 36 1.19 16.82 5.89
CA VAL A 36 1.44 15.44 5.45
C VAL A 36 2.90 15.05 5.68
N VAL A 37 3.85 15.90 5.28
CA VAL A 37 5.29 15.66 5.49
C VAL A 37 5.58 15.51 6.97
N ARG A 38 5.11 16.42 7.82
CA ARG A 38 5.29 16.33 9.28
C ARG A 38 4.70 15.06 9.88
N LEU A 39 3.52 14.66 9.44
CA LEU A 39 2.85 13.44 9.89
C LEU A 39 3.63 12.18 9.47
N LEU A 40 4.22 12.18 8.27
CA LEU A 40 5.03 11.08 7.75
C LEU A 40 6.40 11.02 8.43
N GLU A 41 7.06 12.15 8.68
CA GLU A 41 8.34 12.22 9.41
C GLU A 41 8.22 11.74 10.86
N ALA A 42 7.06 11.97 11.48
CA ALA A 42 6.76 11.47 12.82
C ALA A 42 6.51 9.94 12.87
N LEU A 43 6.44 9.25 11.72
CA LEU A 43 6.31 7.80 11.70
C LEU A 43 7.67 7.13 11.95
N ASP A 44 7.81 6.52 13.12
CA ASP A 44 8.89 5.58 13.40
C ASP A 44 8.65 4.25 12.66
N THR A 45 8.99 4.20 11.38
CA THR A 45 8.99 2.95 10.58
C THR A 45 9.99 1.90 11.10
N SER A 46 10.86 2.30 12.04
CA SER A 46 11.80 1.43 12.75
C SER A 46 11.14 0.57 13.85
N LYS A 47 9.96 0.96 14.36
CA LYS A 47 9.27 0.27 15.47
C LYS A 47 7.99 -0.44 15.06
N GLY A 48 7.47 -0.17 13.87
CA GLY A 48 6.43 -0.99 13.25
C GLY A 48 7.08 -2.25 12.68
N GLY A 49 6.69 -3.43 13.16
CA GLY A 49 7.02 -4.69 12.49
C GLY A 49 6.74 -4.49 11.01
N GLY A 50 7.79 -4.64 10.19
CA GLY A 50 7.91 -3.99 8.89
C GLY A 50 6.66 -4.09 8.03
N MET A 51 6.48 -3.14 7.11
CA MET A 51 5.56 -3.31 5.98
C MET A 51 5.97 -4.58 5.23
N VAL A 52 5.43 -5.72 5.66
CA VAL A 52 5.63 -7.00 4.99
C VAL A 52 4.88 -6.85 3.67
N PRO A 53 5.52 -7.10 2.51
CA PRO A 53 4.81 -7.07 1.25
C PRO A 53 3.63 -8.04 1.33
N GLU A 54 2.40 -7.51 1.22
CA GLU A 54 1.18 -8.29 1.16
C GLU A 54 1.28 -9.21 -0.07
N VAL A 55 1.32 -10.51 0.21
CA VAL A 55 0.89 -11.64 -0.60
C VAL A 55 1.11 -11.52 -2.12
N LYS A 56 2.10 -12.29 -2.60
CA LYS A 56 2.24 -12.85 -3.95
C LYS A 56 1.03 -12.53 -4.86
N HIS A 57 1.16 -11.53 -5.72
CA HIS A 57 0.50 -11.63 -7.02
C HIS A 57 0.84 -13.02 -7.56
N PRO A 58 -0.12 -13.86 -7.98
CA PRO A 58 0.24 -15.05 -8.74
C PRO A 58 0.97 -14.50 -9.95
N ALA A 59 2.29 -14.63 -9.94
CA ALA A 59 3.09 -14.51 -11.13
C ALA A 59 2.38 -15.42 -12.14
N LEU A 60 1.91 -14.83 -13.22
CA LEU A 60 1.58 -15.61 -14.40
C LEU A 60 2.81 -16.46 -14.66
N ASP A 61 2.70 -17.75 -14.34
CA ASP A 61 3.51 -18.79 -14.94
C ASP A 61 3.17 -18.77 -16.43
N THR A 62 3.84 -17.89 -17.16
CA THR A 62 4.08 -18.06 -18.59
C THR A 62 5.45 -18.70 -18.74
N SER A 63 5.62 -19.91 -18.20
CA SER A 63 6.70 -20.80 -18.59
C SER A 63 6.18 -22.19 -18.92
N LYS A 64 5.47 -22.29 -20.05
CA LYS A 64 5.45 -23.53 -20.84
C LYS A 64 5.97 -23.26 -22.24
N GLY A 65 7.28 -23.04 -22.31
CA GLY A 65 8.05 -23.15 -23.55
C GLY A 65 8.52 -24.58 -23.76
N GLY A 66 8.13 -25.19 -24.88
CA GLY A 66 8.91 -26.14 -25.69
C GLY A 66 9.33 -27.49 -25.08
N GLY A 67 8.77 -28.57 -25.63
CA GLY A 67 9.25 -29.94 -25.44
C GLY A 67 8.74 -30.87 -26.55
N MET A 68 9.46 -30.90 -27.66
CA MET A 68 9.32 -31.75 -28.84
C MET A 68 9.49 -33.23 -28.45
N HIS A 69 8.52 -34.09 -28.78
CA HIS A 69 8.73 -35.54 -28.81
C HIS A 69 8.30 -36.03 -30.19
N GLY A 70 9.30 -36.37 -31.00
CA GLY A 70 9.12 -37.14 -32.21
C GLY A 70 8.77 -38.59 -31.89
N ALA A 71 8.01 -39.18 -32.81
CA ALA A 71 8.08 -40.58 -33.22
C ALA A 71 7.67 -40.59 -34.70
#